data_AF-A0A4Q9M1T0-F1
#
_entry.id   AF-A0A4Q9M1T0-F1
#
_cell.length_a   1.000
_cell.length_b   1.000
_cell.length_c   1.000
_cell.angle_alpha   90.00
_cell.angle_beta   90.00
_cell.angle_gamma   90.00
#
_symmetry.space_group_name_H-M   'P 1'
#
loop_
_entity.id
_entity.type
_entity.pdbx_description
1 polymer ?
#
loop_
_entity_poly.entity_id
_entity_poly.type
_entity_poly.pdbx_seq_one_letter_code
_entity_poly.pdbx_strand_id
1 'polypeptide(L)'
;MLIVSLDDISDRRSKLTLEIKESLQTYVDLECTKTLYELAELAKCTLNVNVSTSTIDRAPETPERRNKLSTIDLRTNYATCFRELEVDNDDKNFVFLDESAYLSVTEARSRNISVVAVMNKYGMIYHKIHERAVNDEDLELSIKEINESYNARIHHYRGLNDDEEIASYRIKYLPPYSPFLNPIENPQLRILICEKFNEIGRTLHDFKLLNLKYYLKFYFLKIIIILSARIMILIETIMILIENYYIDCKDYDIDQKIIIWIARIMILIEKLLY
;
A
#
# COMPACT_ATOMS: atom_id res chain seq x y z
N MET A 1 -51.40 30.73 -1.70
CA MET A 1 -50.14 31.14 -1.06
C MET A 1 -50.14 30.55 0.33
N LEU A 2 -49.43 29.44 0.50
CA LEU A 2 -49.48 28.59 1.69
C LEU A 2 -48.04 28.55 2.21
N ILE A 3 -47.81 29.21 3.33
CA ILE A 3 -46.54 29.15 4.06
C ILE A 3 -46.66 27.93 4.97
N VAL A 4 -45.84 26.90 4.71
CA VAL A 4 -45.68 25.75 5.60
C VAL A 4 -44.35 25.96 6.33
N SER A 5 -44.40 26.00 7.66
CA SER A 5 -43.21 26.12 8.51
C SER A 5 -42.36 24.86 8.38
N LEU A 6 -41.05 25.07 8.25
CA LEU A 6 -40.01 24.04 8.19
C LEU A 6 -39.41 23.81 9.58
N ASP A 7 -40.25 23.59 10.59
CA ASP A 7 -39.79 23.39 11.97
C ASP A 7 -39.76 21.91 12.40
N ASP A 8 -39.84 20.95 11.47
CA ASP A 8 -39.80 19.52 11.80
C ASP A 8 -38.92 18.67 10.85
N ILE A 9 -37.75 19.16 10.46
CA ILE A 9 -36.64 18.27 10.06
C ILE A 9 -35.91 17.86 11.33
N SER A 10 -36.54 16.95 12.07
CA SER A 10 -35.94 16.23 13.19
C SER A 10 -34.65 15.56 12.72
N ASP A 11 -33.53 16.09 13.21
CA ASP A 11 -32.20 15.51 13.10
C ASP A 11 -32.26 14.03 13.52
N ARG A 12 -32.07 13.11 12.56
CA ARG A 12 -31.97 11.66 12.80
C ARG A 12 -30.66 11.41 13.53
N ARG A 13 -30.60 11.76 14.82
CA ARG A 13 -29.45 11.48 15.69
C ARG A 13 -29.08 10.01 15.55
N SER A 14 -27.87 9.77 15.02
CA SER A 14 -27.23 8.45 15.01
C SER A 14 -27.37 7.82 16.39
N LYS A 15 -27.87 6.57 16.45
CA LYS A 15 -27.90 5.78 17.70
C LYS A 15 -26.51 5.57 18.30
N LEU A 16 -25.46 5.72 17.48
CA LEU A 16 -24.08 5.64 17.91
C LEU A 16 -23.59 7.06 18.23
N THR A 17 -23.31 7.29 19.51
CA THR A 17 -22.56 8.47 19.96
C THR A 17 -21.10 8.36 19.51
N LEU A 18 -20.37 9.48 19.52
CA LEU A 18 -18.95 9.49 19.17
C LEU A 18 -18.13 8.53 20.05
N GLU A 19 -18.39 8.51 21.35
CA GLU A 19 -17.73 7.63 22.33
C GLU A 19 -17.97 6.13 22.02
N ILE A 20 -19.18 5.76 21.61
CA ILE A 20 -19.51 4.39 21.21
C ILE A 20 -18.77 4.02 19.92
N LYS A 21 -18.72 4.93 18.93
CA LYS A 21 -17.95 4.71 17.70
C LYS A 21 -16.46 4.52 18.00
N GLU A 22 -15.89 5.31 18.90
CA GLU A 22 -14.48 5.20 19.30
C GLU A 22 -14.19 3.89 20.04
N SER A 23 -15.11 3.46 20.91
CA SER A 23 -15.01 2.19 21.62
C SER A 23 -15.07 1.01 20.65
N LEU A 24 -16.08 0.94 19.78
CA LEU A 24 -16.19 -0.10 18.76
C LEU A 24 -14.97 -0.14 17.85
N GLN A 25 -14.44 1.03 17.47
CA GLN A 25 -13.23 1.08 16.65
C GLN A 25 -12.01 0.56 17.39
N THR A 26 -11.86 0.83 18.70
CA THR A 26 -10.75 0.29 19.49
C THR A 26 -10.79 -1.24 19.55
N TYR A 27 -11.99 -1.83 19.62
CA TYR A 27 -12.16 -3.27 19.52
C TYR A 27 -11.79 -3.82 18.13
N VAL A 28 -12.20 -3.16 17.05
CA VAL A 28 -11.80 -3.54 15.68
C VAL A 28 -10.28 -3.45 15.49
N ASP A 29 -9.65 -2.41 16.04
CA ASP A 29 -8.20 -2.21 15.96
C ASP A 29 -7.44 -3.29 16.76
N LEU A 30 -8.02 -3.80 17.85
CA LEU A 30 -7.43 -4.86 18.69
C LEU A 30 -7.67 -6.27 18.13
N GLU A 31 -8.85 -6.52 17.59
CA GLU A 31 -9.30 -7.81 17.07
C GLU A 31 -9.95 -7.65 15.69
N CYS A 32 -9.12 -7.46 14.65
CA CYS A 32 -9.58 -7.19 13.29
C CYS A 32 -10.33 -8.37 12.62
N THR A 33 -10.31 -9.56 13.22
CA THR A 33 -10.97 -10.77 12.72
C THR A 33 -12.43 -10.88 13.13
N LYS A 34 -12.93 -9.97 13.99
CA LYS A 34 -14.31 -9.99 14.47
C LYS A 34 -15.31 -9.70 13.34
N THR A 35 -16.34 -10.53 13.27
CA THR A 35 -17.44 -10.35 12.31
C THR A 35 -18.30 -9.15 12.70
N LEU A 36 -19.01 -8.56 11.72
CA LEU A 36 -19.98 -7.49 11.98
C LEU A 36 -21.07 -7.90 13.00
N TYR A 37 -21.39 -9.18 13.06
CA TYR A 37 -22.36 -9.73 14.03
C TYR A 37 -21.79 -9.70 15.46
N GLU A 38 -20.56 -10.16 15.64
CA GLU A 38 -19.89 -10.11 16.95
C GLU A 38 -19.71 -8.67 17.43
N LEU A 39 -19.38 -7.74 16.54
CA LEU A 39 -19.29 -6.31 16.88
C LEU A 39 -20.66 -5.72 17.27
N ALA A 40 -21.74 -6.15 16.62
CA ALA A 40 -23.10 -5.73 16.97
C ALA A 40 -23.53 -6.30 18.34
N GLU A 41 -23.23 -7.57 18.63
CA GLU A 41 -23.47 -8.16 19.95
C GLU A 41 -22.58 -7.51 21.02
N LEU A 42 -21.34 -7.14 20.72
CA LEU A 42 -20.48 -6.38 21.64
C LEU A 42 -21.07 -5.00 21.94
N ALA A 43 -21.53 -4.26 20.93
CA ALA A 43 -22.21 -2.97 21.12
C ALA A 43 -23.43 -3.11 22.05
N LYS A 44 -24.17 -4.20 21.90
CA LYS A 44 -25.36 -4.50 22.71
C LYS A 44 -25.01 -4.94 24.13
N CYS A 45 -24.05 -5.84 24.31
CA CYS A 45 -23.68 -6.39 25.61
C CYS A 45 -22.86 -5.43 26.46
N THR A 46 -21.90 -4.72 25.86
CA THR A 46 -20.94 -3.87 26.58
C THR A 46 -21.39 -2.42 26.65
N LEU A 47 -21.97 -1.90 25.56
CA LEU A 47 -22.34 -0.48 25.45
C LEU A 47 -23.85 -0.25 25.61
N ASN A 48 -24.62 -1.33 25.83
CA ASN A 48 -26.07 -1.33 25.95
C ASN A 48 -26.78 -0.63 24.77
N VAL A 49 -26.21 -0.77 23.57
CA VAL A 49 -26.71 -0.11 22.35
C VAL A 49 -27.06 -1.16 21.31
N ASN A 50 -28.36 -1.28 21.02
CA ASN A 50 -28.86 -2.21 20.01
C ASN A 50 -28.85 -1.56 18.62
N VAL A 51 -27.91 -1.99 17.78
CA VAL A 51 -27.70 -1.49 16.41
C VAL A 51 -27.62 -2.65 15.42
N SER A 52 -28.08 -2.41 14.19
CA SER A 52 -27.96 -3.40 13.12
C SER A 52 -26.51 -3.53 12.64
N THR A 53 -26.17 -4.69 12.07
CA THR A 53 -24.87 -4.92 11.42
C THR A 53 -24.57 -3.87 10.34
N SER A 54 -25.58 -3.43 9.59
CA SER A 54 -25.44 -2.36 8.59
C SER A 54 -25.10 -0.99 9.18
N THR A 55 -25.46 -0.76 10.45
CA THR A 55 -25.12 0.48 11.18
C THR A 55 -23.70 0.40 11.71
N ILE A 56 -23.28 -0.77 12.20
CA ILE A 56 -21.88 -1.06 12.56
C ILE A 56 -20.97 -0.91 11.35
N ASP A 57 -21.34 -1.45 10.18
CA ASP A 57 -20.56 -1.36 8.94
C ASP A 57 -20.31 0.09 8.48
N ARG A 58 -21.28 0.97 8.74
CA ARG A 58 -21.21 2.41 8.41
C ARG A 58 -20.61 3.27 9.52
N ALA A 59 -20.36 2.72 10.70
CA ALA A 59 -19.91 3.47 11.87
C ALA A 59 -18.42 3.88 11.83
N PRO A 60 -17.49 3.07 11.30
CA PRO A 60 -16.10 3.47 11.11
C PRO A 60 -16.00 4.67 10.16
N GLU A 61 -15.58 5.81 10.68
CA GLU A 61 -15.27 6.98 9.86
C GLU A 61 -13.91 6.80 9.15
N THR A 62 -13.94 6.80 7.81
CA THR A 62 -12.76 6.99 6.93
C THR A 62 -12.84 8.41 6.34
N PRO A 63 -11.78 9.22 6.15
CA PRO A 63 -10.33 8.94 6.08
C PRO A 63 -9.46 9.73 7.09
N GLU A 64 -10.03 10.64 7.89
CA GLU A 64 -9.30 11.48 8.87
C GLU A 64 -8.46 10.65 9.85
N ARG A 65 -8.88 9.40 10.13
CA ARG A 65 -8.17 8.48 11.01
C ARG A 65 -6.88 7.88 10.43
N ARG A 66 -6.67 7.89 9.10
CA ARG A 66 -5.41 7.41 8.50
C ARG A 66 -4.20 8.13 9.08
N ASN A 67 -4.38 9.37 9.52
CA ASN A 67 -3.31 10.24 10.02
C ASN A 67 -3.54 10.69 11.48
N LYS A 68 -4.27 9.92 12.30
CA LYS A 68 -4.27 10.14 13.75
C LYS A 68 -2.83 10.00 14.27
N LEU A 69 -2.48 10.81 15.28
CA LEU A 69 -1.15 10.82 15.87
C LEU A 69 -0.73 9.42 16.33
N SER A 70 -1.62 8.67 16.96
CA SER A 70 -1.36 7.28 17.36
C SER A 70 -1.02 6.35 16.19
N THR A 71 -1.72 6.47 15.05
CA THR A 71 -1.42 5.69 13.85
C THR A 71 -0.07 6.10 13.23
N ILE A 72 0.24 7.41 13.26
CA ILE A 72 1.54 7.93 12.81
C ILE A 72 2.68 7.41 13.69
N ASP A 73 2.49 7.39 15.00
CA ASP A 73 3.47 6.89 15.96
C ASP A 73 3.70 5.38 15.77
N LEU A 74 2.63 4.60 15.58
CA LEU A 74 2.73 3.17 15.26
C LEU A 74 3.50 2.93 13.96
N ARG A 75 3.24 3.72 12.91
CA ARG A 75 3.97 3.63 11.64
C ARG A 75 5.44 4.02 11.79
N THR A 76 5.71 5.07 12.55
CA THR A 76 7.07 5.56 12.79
C THR A 76 7.87 4.53 13.56
N ASN A 77 7.31 4.01 14.66
CA ASN A 77 7.91 2.95 15.45
C ASN A 77 8.15 1.70 14.59
N TYR A 78 7.14 1.27 13.83
CA TYR A 78 7.27 0.15 12.91
C TYR A 78 8.42 0.36 11.91
N ALA A 79 8.50 1.53 11.27
CA ALA A 79 9.54 1.84 10.30
C ALA A 79 10.94 1.93 10.91
N THR A 80 11.06 2.41 12.15
CA THR A 80 12.33 2.44 12.91
C THR A 80 12.77 1.02 13.25
N CYS A 81 11.91 0.22 13.88
CA CYS A 81 12.21 -1.17 14.19
C CYS A 81 12.54 -1.98 12.94
N PHE A 82 11.85 -1.74 11.82
CA PHE A 82 12.15 -2.41 10.56
C PHE A 82 13.57 -2.09 10.08
N ARG A 83 13.99 -0.82 10.15
CA ARG A 83 15.36 -0.42 9.77
C ARG A 83 16.42 -1.00 10.69
N GLU A 84 16.18 -1.07 11.99
CA GLU A 84 17.09 -1.72 12.94
C GLU A 84 17.26 -3.20 12.59
N LEU A 85 16.16 -3.90 12.29
CA LEU A 85 16.20 -5.29 11.86
C LEU A 85 16.95 -5.49 10.55
N GLU A 86 16.74 -4.61 9.58
CA GLU A 86 17.42 -4.63 8.28
C GLU A 86 18.95 -4.48 8.42
N VAL A 87 19.43 -3.71 9.41
CA VAL A 87 20.87 -3.59 9.70
C VAL A 87 21.43 -4.87 10.33
N ASP A 88 20.67 -5.51 11.20
CA ASP A 88 21.14 -6.66 11.99
C ASP A 88 21.04 -8.00 11.24
N ASN A 89 20.30 -8.08 10.14
CA ASN A 89 20.00 -9.34 9.45
C ASN A 89 20.28 -9.24 7.95
N ASP A 90 20.71 -10.36 7.34
CA ASP A 90 20.74 -10.45 5.87
C ASP A 90 19.31 -10.29 5.35
N ASP A 91 19.16 -9.43 4.34
CA ASP A 91 17.91 -9.15 3.66
C ASP A 91 17.17 -10.38 3.12
N LYS A 92 17.88 -11.50 2.92
CA LYS A 92 17.28 -12.80 2.56
C LYS A 92 16.38 -13.37 3.65
N ASN A 93 16.56 -12.94 4.89
CA ASN A 93 15.84 -13.44 6.07
C ASN A 93 14.52 -12.71 6.31
N PHE A 94 14.21 -11.67 5.53
CA PHE A 94 12.94 -10.97 5.61
C PHE A 94 12.00 -11.43 4.53
N VAL A 95 10.84 -11.93 4.96
CA VAL A 95 9.79 -12.32 4.04
C VAL A 95 8.48 -11.61 4.39
N PHE A 96 7.90 -11.01 3.36
CA PHE A 96 6.59 -10.41 3.37
C PHE A 96 5.60 -11.42 2.83
N LEU A 97 4.49 -11.60 3.51
CA LEU A 97 3.38 -12.44 3.11
C LEU A 97 2.12 -11.58 3.13
N ASP A 98 1.31 -11.69 2.09
CA ASP A 98 0.03 -10.99 2.02
C ASP A 98 -0.96 -11.75 1.12
N GLU A 99 -2.25 -11.50 1.38
CA GLU A 99 -3.33 -12.00 0.54
C GLU A 99 -3.85 -10.88 -0.36
N SER A 100 -3.99 -11.18 -1.66
CA SER A 100 -4.68 -10.30 -2.61
C SER A 100 -5.85 -11.02 -3.24
N ALA A 101 -7.05 -10.46 -3.06
CA ALA A 101 -8.27 -10.94 -3.71
C ALA A 101 -8.50 -10.23 -5.05
N TYR A 102 -8.88 -11.00 -6.06
CA TYR A 102 -9.18 -10.57 -7.42
C TYR A 102 -10.57 -11.07 -7.82
N LEU A 103 -11.40 -10.16 -8.35
CA LEU A 103 -12.72 -10.51 -8.87
C LEU A 103 -12.62 -10.79 -10.37
N SER A 104 -12.82 -12.04 -10.79
CA SER A 104 -12.94 -12.37 -12.22
C SER A 104 -14.38 -12.12 -12.68
N VAL A 105 -14.58 -11.12 -13.53
CA VAL A 105 -15.92 -10.66 -14.00
C VAL A 105 -16.38 -11.41 -15.27
N THR A 106 -15.59 -12.34 -15.80
CA THR A 106 -15.75 -12.88 -17.16
C THR A 106 -16.86 -13.92 -17.37
N GLU A 107 -17.64 -14.32 -16.36
CA GLU A 107 -18.77 -15.25 -16.55
C GLU A 107 -20.00 -14.85 -15.72
N ALA A 108 -21.17 -15.39 -16.07
CA ALA A 108 -22.46 -15.21 -15.38
C ALA A 108 -22.43 -15.59 -13.86
N ARG A 109 -21.30 -16.08 -13.35
CA ARG A 109 -20.98 -16.24 -11.95
C ARG A 109 -19.59 -15.65 -11.69
N SER A 110 -19.52 -14.57 -10.92
CA SER A 110 -18.26 -14.02 -10.43
C SER A 110 -17.51 -15.08 -9.62
N ARG A 111 -16.27 -15.38 -10.00
CA ARG A 111 -15.38 -16.21 -9.18
C ARG A 111 -14.43 -15.29 -8.43
N ASN A 112 -14.40 -15.45 -7.12
CA ASN A 112 -13.42 -14.79 -6.25
C ASN A 112 -12.14 -15.62 -6.31
N ILE A 113 -11.07 -15.04 -6.83
CA ILE A 113 -9.75 -15.66 -6.85
C ILE A 113 -8.93 -14.94 -5.78
N SER A 114 -8.37 -15.68 -4.83
CA SER A 114 -7.40 -15.13 -3.88
C SER A 114 -6.00 -15.61 -4.22
N VAL A 115 -5.01 -14.77 -3.95
CA VAL A 115 -3.60 -15.12 -4.06
C VAL A 115 -2.94 -14.91 -2.72
N VAL A 116 -2.27 -15.95 -2.24
CA VAL A 116 -1.29 -15.83 -1.18
C VAL A 116 0.06 -15.64 -1.84
N ALA A 117 0.72 -14.51 -1.59
CA ALA A 117 2.00 -14.18 -2.19
C ALA A 117 3.05 -13.91 -1.11
N VAL A 118 4.27 -14.34 -1.40
CA VAL A 118 5.41 -14.31 -0.49
C VAL A 118 6.61 -13.76 -1.23
N MET A 119 7.28 -12.79 -0.62
CA MET A 119 8.42 -12.15 -1.26
C MET A 119 9.47 -11.66 -0.27
N ASN A 120 10.69 -11.50 -0.74
CA ASN A 120 11.73 -10.71 -0.08
C ASN A 120 12.17 -9.56 -0.99
N LYS A 121 13.23 -8.84 -0.65
CA LYS A 121 13.75 -7.74 -1.47
C LYS A 121 14.19 -8.15 -2.88
N TYR A 122 14.44 -9.44 -3.13
CA TYR A 122 14.91 -9.97 -4.40
C TYR A 122 13.76 -10.34 -5.35
N GLY A 123 12.53 -10.42 -4.83
CA GLY A 123 11.34 -10.73 -5.61
C GLY A 123 10.44 -11.74 -4.92
N MET A 124 9.50 -12.27 -5.70
CA MET A 124 8.54 -13.27 -5.25
C MET A 124 9.24 -14.62 -5.05
N ILE A 125 9.08 -15.20 -3.87
CA ILE A 125 9.65 -16.49 -3.48
C ILE A 125 8.62 -17.59 -3.69
N TYR A 126 7.36 -17.30 -3.34
CA TYR A 126 6.27 -18.27 -3.37
C TYR A 126 4.95 -17.57 -3.70
N HIS A 127 4.06 -18.29 -4.39
CA HIS A 127 2.68 -17.88 -4.57
C HIS A 127 1.75 -19.07 -4.67
N LYS A 128 0.53 -18.92 -4.15
CA LYS A 128 -0.56 -19.89 -4.29
C LYS A 128 -1.83 -19.19 -4.71
N ILE A 129 -2.52 -19.77 -5.69
CA ILE A 129 -3.79 -19.25 -6.22
C ILE A 129 -4.91 -20.12 -5.67
N HIS A 130 -5.90 -19.48 -5.05
CA HIS A 130 -7.10 -20.10 -4.53
C HIS A 130 -8.30 -19.66 -5.38
N GLU A 131 -9.17 -20.59 -5.78
CA GLU A 131 -10.42 -20.28 -6.48
C GLU A 131 -11.56 -19.83 -5.55
N ARG A 132 -11.23 -19.60 -4.29
CA ARG A 132 -12.10 -19.16 -3.21
C ARG A 132 -11.33 -18.17 -2.34
N ALA A 133 -12.04 -17.49 -1.44
CA ALA A 133 -11.40 -16.72 -0.38
C ALA A 133 -10.48 -17.65 0.43
N VAL A 134 -9.27 -17.19 0.73
CA VAL A 134 -8.33 -17.93 1.57
C VAL A 134 -8.91 -17.94 2.97
N ASN A 135 -9.05 -19.14 3.54
CA ASN A 135 -9.41 -19.29 4.94
C ASN A 135 -8.13 -19.51 5.78
N ASP A 136 -8.32 -19.61 7.09
CA ASP A 136 -7.23 -19.77 8.04
C ASP A 136 -6.38 -21.03 7.76
N GLU A 137 -7.02 -22.16 7.44
CA GLU A 137 -6.34 -23.43 7.11
C GLU A 137 -5.51 -23.31 5.81
N ASP A 138 -6.06 -22.66 4.78
CA ASP A 138 -5.39 -22.42 3.50
C ASP A 138 -4.11 -21.57 3.71
N LEU A 139 -4.16 -20.59 4.62
CA LEU A 139 -3.02 -19.74 4.98
C LEU A 139 -1.97 -20.51 5.79
N GLU A 140 -2.39 -21.29 6.79
CA GLU A 140 -1.49 -22.13 7.60
C GLU A 140 -0.74 -23.14 6.73
N LEU A 141 -1.43 -23.81 5.80
CA LEU A 141 -0.81 -24.71 4.84
C LEU A 141 0.19 -23.98 3.93
N SER A 142 -0.14 -22.76 3.50
CA SER A 142 0.78 -21.95 2.70
C SER A 142 2.04 -21.59 3.49
N ILE A 143 1.93 -21.26 4.78
CA ILE A 143 3.07 -20.99 5.66
C ILE A 143 3.94 -22.24 5.82
N LYS A 144 3.34 -23.40 6.06
CA LYS A 144 4.08 -24.67 6.14
C LYS A 144 4.82 -25.00 4.84
N GLU A 145 4.24 -24.70 3.68
CA GLU A 145 4.91 -24.86 2.38
C GLU A 145 6.09 -23.86 2.19
N ILE A 146 6.07 -22.71 2.86
CA ILE A 146 7.16 -21.70 2.84
C ILE A 146 8.28 -22.05 3.85
N ASN A 147 7.94 -22.75 4.94
CA ASN A 147 8.79 -23.01 6.09
C ASN A 147 10.03 -23.88 5.82
N GLU A 148 10.22 -24.40 4.61
CA GLU A 148 11.54 -24.92 4.24
C GLU A 148 12.63 -23.83 4.23
N SER A 149 12.32 -22.52 4.35
CA SER A 149 13.39 -21.49 4.33
C SER A 149 13.15 -20.10 4.96
N TYR A 150 12.01 -19.67 5.54
CA TYR A 150 11.80 -18.22 5.79
C TYR A 150 11.00 -17.76 7.02
N ASN A 151 11.42 -16.62 7.61
CA ASN A 151 10.67 -15.86 8.63
C ASN A 151 9.55 -15.03 7.97
N ALA A 152 8.31 -15.50 8.04
CA ALA A 152 7.16 -14.84 7.39
C ALA A 152 6.45 -13.80 8.27
N ARG A 153 5.90 -12.79 7.60
CA ARG A 153 5.06 -11.74 8.19
C ARG A 153 3.58 -12.01 7.92
N ILE A 154 2.83 -12.42 8.92
CA ILE A 154 1.44 -12.88 8.74
C ILE A 154 0.46 -11.86 9.35
N HIS A 155 -0.78 -11.79 8.86
CA HIS A 155 -1.88 -11.09 9.54
C HIS A 155 -2.26 -11.81 10.83
N HIS A 156 -2.98 -11.15 11.75
CA HIS A 156 -3.28 -11.63 13.11
C HIS A 156 -4.13 -12.94 13.13
N TYR A 157 -3.53 -14.07 12.76
CA TYR A 157 -4.14 -15.38 12.88
C TYR A 157 -3.80 -15.98 14.24
N ARG A 158 -4.84 -16.26 15.04
CA ARG A 158 -4.68 -16.74 16.42
C ARG A 158 -4.07 -18.14 16.48
N GLY A 159 -4.34 -18.99 15.48
CA GLY A 159 -3.83 -20.35 15.42
C GLY A 159 -2.33 -20.47 15.11
N LEU A 160 -1.67 -19.39 14.65
CA LEU A 160 -0.22 -19.38 14.44
C LEU A 160 0.57 -19.58 15.73
N ASN A 161 0.01 -19.16 16.86
CA ASN A 161 0.72 -19.21 18.15
C ASN A 161 0.69 -20.61 18.77
N ASP A 162 -0.21 -21.48 18.32
CA ASP A 162 -0.38 -22.84 18.84
C ASP A 162 0.54 -23.85 18.12
N ASP A 163 1.15 -23.45 17.00
CA ASP A 163 2.08 -24.26 16.22
C ASP A 163 3.54 -23.93 16.64
N GLU A 164 4.24 -24.92 17.22
CA GLU A 164 5.61 -24.76 17.75
C GLU A 164 6.61 -24.31 16.67
N GLU A 165 6.42 -24.74 15.41
CA GLU A 165 7.30 -24.39 14.31
C GLU A 165 7.09 -22.93 13.92
N ILE A 166 5.82 -22.50 13.84
CA ILE A 166 5.46 -21.11 13.52
C ILE A 166 5.85 -20.17 14.66
N ALA A 167 5.73 -20.61 15.92
CA ALA A 167 6.13 -19.84 17.10
C ALA A 167 7.64 -19.55 17.14
N SER A 168 8.46 -20.30 16.40
CA SER A 168 9.90 -20.03 16.27
C SER A 168 10.21 -18.76 15.46
N TYR A 169 9.25 -18.29 14.63
CA TYR A 169 9.42 -17.10 13.81
C TYR A 169 9.16 -15.81 14.57
N ARG A 170 9.98 -14.79 14.30
CA ARG A 170 9.75 -13.43 14.78
C ARG A 170 8.73 -12.71 13.90
N ILE A 171 7.44 -12.96 14.14
CA ILE A 171 6.35 -12.34 13.38
C ILE A 171 6.19 -10.85 13.75
N LYS A 172 6.01 -10.00 12.74
CA LYS A 172 5.82 -8.54 12.91
C LYS A 172 4.64 -8.02 12.09
N TYR A 173 3.55 -7.62 12.72
CA TYR A 173 2.36 -7.14 12.00
C TYR A 173 2.55 -5.76 11.35
N LEU A 174 1.78 -5.47 10.29
CA LEU A 174 1.71 -4.11 9.71
C LEU A 174 0.92 -3.19 10.63
N PRO A 175 1.35 -1.93 10.82
CA PRO A 175 0.52 -0.96 11.47
C PRO A 175 -0.74 -0.72 10.61
N PRO A 176 -1.90 -0.47 11.23
CA PRO A 176 -3.17 -0.29 10.53
C PRO A 176 -3.08 0.73 9.37
N TYR A 177 -3.81 0.43 8.28
CA TYR A 177 -3.91 1.30 7.11
C TYR A 177 -2.57 1.68 6.47
N SER A 178 -1.59 0.77 6.47
CA SER A 178 -0.24 1.05 5.96
C SER A 178 0.15 0.16 4.77
N PRO A 179 -0.67 0.09 3.70
CA PRO A 179 -0.33 -0.72 2.52
C PRO A 179 0.96 -0.24 1.84
N PHE A 180 1.30 1.05 1.98
CA PHE A 180 2.56 1.61 1.47
C PHE A 180 3.82 1.11 2.21
N LEU A 181 3.66 0.47 3.37
CA LEU A 181 4.74 -0.23 4.08
C LEU A 181 4.78 -1.73 3.74
N ASN A 182 3.85 -2.21 2.92
CA ASN A 182 3.87 -3.57 2.42
C ASN A 182 4.54 -3.61 1.03
N PRO A 183 5.72 -4.25 0.89
CA PRO A 183 6.36 -4.39 -0.41
C PRO A 183 5.50 -5.13 -1.44
N ILE A 184 4.61 -6.05 -1.02
CA ILE A 184 3.73 -6.80 -1.93
C ILE A 184 2.75 -5.86 -2.64
N GLU A 185 2.36 -4.77 -2.00
CA GLU A 185 1.47 -3.76 -2.56
C GLU A 185 2.15 -2.87 -3.62
N ASN A 186 3.47 -3.05 -3.83
CA ASN A 186 4.18 -2.34 -4.87
C ASN A 186 3.64 -2.76 -6.27
N PRO A 187 3.29 -1.78 -7.12
CA PRO A 187 2.77 -2.04 -8.46
C PRO A 187 3.57 -3.02 -9.32
N GLN A 188 4.89 -3.03 -9.18
CA GLN A 188 5.76 -3.95 -9.94
C GLN A 188 5.45 -5.42 -9.62
N LEU A 189 5.15 -5.71 -8.36
CA LEU A 189 4.86 -7.07 -7.89
C LEU A 189 3.43 -7.48 -8.23
N ARG A 190 2.48 -6.55 -8.17
CA ARG A 190 1.13 -6.78 -8.71
C ARG A 190 1.17 -7.14 -10.20
N ILE A 191 2.06 -6.53 -10.98
CA ILE A 191 2.27 -6.89 -12.40
C ILE A 191 2.85 -8.30 -12.51
N LEU A 192 3.89 -8.64 -11.74
CA LEU A 192 4.49 -9.99 -11.75
C LEU A 192 3.47 -11.08 -11.39
N ILE A 193 2.62 -10.83 -10.38
CA ILE A 193 1.50 -11.71 -10.01
C ILE A 193 0.55 -11.88 -11.21
N CYS A 194 0.18 -10.77 -11.87
CA CYS A 194 -0.66 -10.80 -13.06
C CYS A 194 -0.02 -11.55 -14.23
N GLU A 195 1.28 -11.40 -14.47
CA GLU A 195 2.01 -12.17 -15.48
C GLU A 195 1.98 -13.67 -15.19
N LYS A 196 2.23 -14.07 -13.93
CA LYS A 196 2.12 -15.46 -13.49
C LYS A 196 0.72 -16.03 -13.67
N PHE A 197 -0.32 -15.24 -13.40
CA PHE A 197 -1.70 -15.63 -13.70
C PHE A 197 -1.94 -15.93 -15.18
N ASN A 198 -1.30 -15.17 -16.07
CA ASN A 198 -1.43 -15.37 -17.51
C ASN A 198 -0.67 -16.60 -18.00
N GLU A 199 0.45 -16.96 -17.38
CA GLU A 199 1.22 -18.18 -17.69
C GLU A 199 0.43 -19.45 -17.36
N ILE A 200 -0.40 -19.45 -16.32
CA ILE A 200 -1.19 -20.61 -15.87
C ILE A 200 -2.39 -20.90 -16.81
N GLY A 201 -2.50 -20.20 -17.95
CA GLY A 201 -3.41 -20.55 -19.04
C GLY A 201 -4.89 -20.26 -18.77
N ARG A 202 -5.22 -19.60 -17.66
CA ARG A 202 -6.55 -18.99 -17.52
C ARG A 202 -6.52 -17.66 -18.25
N THR A 203 -7.20 -17.62 -19.38
CA THR A 203 -7.44 -16.41 -20.17
C THR A 203 -8.20 -15.38 -19.34
N LEU A 204 -7.52 -14.64 -18.47
CA LEU A 204 -7.93 -13.32 -18.01
C LEU A 204 -7.65 -12.34 -19.17
N HIS A 205 -8.40 -12.49 -20.26
CA HIS A 205 -8.29 -11.58 -21.40
C HIS A 205 -8.71 -10.14 -21.03
N ASP A 206 -9.51 -9.98 -19.96
CA ASP A 206 -10.13 -8.71 -19.60
C ASP A 206 -9.48 -7.97 -18.43
N PHE A 207 -8.65 -8.62 -17.61
CA PHE A 207 -7.84 -7.91 -16.59
C PHE A 207 -6.68 -7.13 -17.21
N LYS A 208 -6.28 -7.52 -18.42
CA LYS A 208 -4.99 -7.19 -19.03
C LYS A 208 -4.87 -5.77 -19.61
N LEU A 209 -5.95 -5.09 -19.98
CA LEU A 209 -5.80 -3.83 -20.74
C LEU A 209 -5.94 -2.55 -19.92
N LEU A 210 -6.87 -2.51 -18.96
CA LEU A 210 -7.13 -1.26 -18.25
C LEU A 210 -6.01 -0.97 -17.26
N ASN A 211 -5.70 -1.91 -16.36
CA ASN A 211 -4.66 -1.71 -15.35
C ASN A 211 -3.29 -1.50 -15.97
N LEU A 212 -2.84 -2.35 -16.90
CA LEU A 212 -1.49 -2.23 -17.48
C LEU A 212 -1.26 -0.88 -18.19
N LYS A 213 -2.28 -0.33 -18.87
CA LYS A 213 -2.19 0.98 -19.54
C LYS A 213 -2.13 2.14 -18.55
N TYR A 214 -2.94 2.10 -17.48
CA TYR A 214 -2.86 3.07 -16.39
C TYR A 214 -1.53 2.99 -15.64
N TYR A 215 -1.02 1.78 -15.42
CA TYR A 215 0.25 1.53 -14.74
C TYR A 215 1.46 1.97 -15.57
N LEU A 216 1.52 1.64 -16.86
CA LEU A 216 2.57 2.16 -17.75
C LEU A 216 2.58 3.68 -17.75
N LYS A 217 1.40 4.31 -17.81
CA LYS A 217 1.28 5.78 -17.78
C LYS A 217 1.82 6.38 -16.47
N PHE A 218 1.50 5.77 -15.32
CA PHE A 218 1.99 6.23 -14.02
C PHE A 218 3.52 6.03 -13.88
N TYR A 219 4.03 4.91 -14.38
CA TYR A 219 5.45 4.60 -14.32
C TYR A 219 6.28 5.51 -15.23
N PHE A 220 5.79 5.76 -16.45
CA PHE A 220 6.38 6.74 -17.36
C PHE A 220 6.40 8.13 -16.73
N LEU A 221 5.31 8.53 -16.06
CA LEU A 221 5.24 9.80 -15.35
C LEU A 221 6.28 9.89 -14.21
N LYS A 222 6.46 8.81 -13.43
CA LYS A 222 7.44 8.76 -12.34
C LYS A 222 8.88 8.85 -12.87
N ILE A 223 9.18 8.18 -13.98
CA ILE A 223 10.49 8.29 -14.65
C ILE A 223 10.73 9.72 -15.15
N ILE A 224 9.73 10.33 -15.78
CA ILE A 224 9.80 11.73 -16.25
C ILE A 224 10.09 12.67 -15.08
N ILE A 225 9.40 12.53 -13.94
CA ILE A 225 9.61 13.37 -12.75
C ILE A 225 11.03 13.19 -12.18
N ILE A 226 11.52 11.96 -12.08
CA ILE A 226 12.89 11.71 -11.58
C ILE A 226 13.94 12.28 -12.53
N LEU A 227 13.73 12.11 -13.84
CA LEU A 227 14.63 12.61 -14.87
C LEU A 227 14.65 14.15 -14.87
N SER A 228 13.49 14.80 -14.76
CA SER A 228 13.41 16.26 -14.71
C SER A 228 14.07 16.83 -13.46
N ALA A 229 13.90 16.21 -12.29
CA ALA A 229 14.58 16.61 -11.07
C ALA A 229 16.11 16.52 -11.20
N ARG A 230 16.64 15.46 -11.81
CA ARG A 230 18.08 15.30 -12.05
C ARG A 230 18.62 16.33 -13.06
N ILE A 231 17.87 16.62 -14.11
CA ILE A 231 18.23 17.66 -15.10
C ILE A 231 18.30 19.03 -14.43
N MET A 232 17.33 19.37 -13.56
CA MET A 232 17.33 20.64 -12.83
C MET A 232 18.58 20.81 -11.95
N ILE A 233 18.95 19.77 -11.19
CA ILE A 233 20.16 19.78 -10.35
C ILE A 233 21.43 19.96 -11.20
N LEU A 234 21.49 19.31 -12.37
CA LEU A 234 22.61 19.44 -13.30
C LEU A 234 22.73 20.87 -13.85
N ILE A 235 21.62 21.49 -14.24
CA ILE A 235 21.58 22.87 -14.73
C ILE A 235 22.07 23.83 -13.65
N GLU A 236 21.57 23.71 -12.41
CA GLU A 236 21.99 24.55 -11.29
C GLU A 236 23.50 24.43 -11.02
N THR A 237 24.03 23.20 -11.07
CA THR A 237 25.48 22.94 -10.92
C THR A 237 26.29 23.60 -12.04
N ILE A 238 25.83 23.53 -13.29
CA ILE A 238 26.48 24.17 -14.44
C ILE A 238 26.46 25.70 -14.30
N MET A 239 25.34 26.27 -13.85
CA MET A 239 25.22 27.71 -13.65
C MET A 239 26.20 28.22 -12.57
N ILE A 240 26.33 27.50 -11.46
CA ILE A 240 27.30 27.81 -10.40
C ILE A 240 28.74 27.73 -10.93
N LEU A 241 29.05 26.72 -11.73
CA LEU A 241 30.37 26.57 -12.37
C LEU A 241 30.68 27.73 -13.32
N ILE A 242 29.71 28.14 -14.14
CA ILE A 242 29.87 29.27 -15.06
C ILE A 242 30.10 30.56 -14.28
N GLU A 243 29.31 30.81 -13.22
CA GLU A 243 29.44 32.01 -12.40
C GLU A 243 30.82 32.10 -11.74
N ASN A 244 31.29 30.99 -11.14
CA ASN A 244 32.62 30.92 -10.55
C ASN A 244 33.73 31.10 -11.60
N TYR A 245 33.59 30.49 -12.77
CA TYR A 245 34.57 30.64 -13.85
C TYR A 245 34.62 32.08 -14.40
N TYR A 246 33.47 32.75 -14.49
CA TYR A 246 33.38 34.13 -14.98
C TYR A 246 33.97 35.15 -14.01
N ILE A 247 33.93 34.86 -12.70
CA ILE A 247 34.56 35.71 -11.67
C ILE A 247 36.09 35.68 -11.78
N ASP A 248 36.69 34.53 -12.09
CA ASP A 248 38.15 34.38 -12.19
C ASP A 248 38.74 34.82 -13.54
N CYS A 249 37.95 34.85 -14.62
CA CYS A 249 38.44 35.13 -15.98
C CYS A 249 38.18 36.56 -16.48
N LYS A 250 38.31 37.60 -15.65
CA LYS A 250 38.05 39.00 -16.06
C LYS A 250 38.92 39.54 -17.21
N ASP A 251 40.03 38.89 -17.56
CA ASP A 251 41.01 39.39 -18.54
C ASP A 251 41.23 38.49 -19.78
N TYR A 252 40.45 37.42 -19.97
CA TYR A 252 40.61 36.54 -21.14
C TYR A 252 39.42 36.61 -22.10
N ASP A 253 39.74 36.69 -23.40
CA ASP A 253 38.83 36.56 -24.53
C ASP A 253 38.22 35.16 -24.51
N ILE A 254 37.12 35.00 -23.75
CA ILE A 254 36.41 33.74 -23.62
C ILE A 254 35.90 33.37 -25.01
N ASP A 255 36.53 32.32 -25.56
CA ASP A 255 36.36 31.82 -26.91
C ASP A 255 34.85 31.66 -27.19
N GLN A 256 34.31 32.46 -28.13
CA GLN A 256 32.88 32.52 -28.50
C GLN A 256 32.24 31.13 -28.69
N LYS A 257 33.07 30.13 -29.01
CA LYS A 257 32.71 28.71 -29.12
C LYS A 257 32.08 28.13 -27.85
N ILE A 258 32.52 28.52 -26.66
CA ILE A 258 31.97 28.01 -25.38
C ILE A 258 30.56 28.57 -25.17
N ILE A 259 30.36 29.87 -25.41
CA ILE A 259 29.05 30.52 -25.31
C ILE A 259 28.06 29.91 -26.32
N ILE A 260 28.51 29.69 -27.56
CA ILE A 260 27.70 29.03 -28.60
C ILE A 260 27.38 27.58 -28.22
N TRP A 261 28.31 26.86 -27.59
CA TRP A 261 28.09 25.48 -27.15
C TRP A 261 27.07 25.39 -26.01
N ILE A 262 27.16 26.29 -25.01
CA ILE A 262 26.18 26.40 -23.92
C ILE A 262 24.79 26.76 -24.47
N ALA A 263 24.70 27.76 -25.36
CA ALA A 263 23.44 28.14 -25.99
C ALA A 263 22.79 26.99 -26.78
N ARG A 264 23.60 26.16 -27.46
CA ARG A 264 23.11 24.96 -28.16
C ARG A 264 22.56 23.90 -27.21
N ILE A 265 23.20 23.69 -26.06
CA ILE A 265 22.71 22.76 -25.04
C ILE A 265 21.39 23.25 -24.44
N MET A 266 21.28 24.56 -24.15
CA MET A 266 20.04 25.13 -23.63
C MET A 266 18.85 24.95 -24.59
N ILE A 267 19.05 25.20 -25.89
CA ILE A 267 18.01 24.98 -26.91
C ILE A 267 17.64 23.48 -27.02
N LEU A 268 18.61 22.57 -26.87
CA LEU A 268 18.34 21.14 -26.93
C LEU A 268 17.50 20.67 -25.73
N ILE A 269 17.77 21.21 -24.53
CA ILE A 269 17.00 20.95 -23.31
C ILE A 269 15.58 21.50 -23.43
N GLU A 270 15.42 22.72 -23.95
CA GLU A 270 14.10 23.34 -24.18
C GLU A 270 13.22 22.48 -25.09
N LYS A 271 13.80 21.93 -26.18
CA LYS A 271 13.10 21.01 -27.11
C LYS A 271 12.80 19.63 -26.55
N LEU A 272 13.47 19.20 -25.48
CA LEU A 272 13.20 17.93 -24.81
C LEU A 272 12.09 18.06 -23.76
N LEU A 273 11.79 19.28 -23.32
CA LEU A 273 10.79 19.57 -22.29
C LEU A 273 9.41 19.94 -22.84
N TYR A 274 9.30 20.27 -24.14
CA TYR A 274 8.07 20.64 -24.86
C TYR A 274 7.77 19.67 -26.00
#